data_AF-R7ZWT2-F1
#
_entry.id   AF-R7ZWT2-F1
#
_cell.length_a   1.000
_cell.length_b   1.000
_cell.length_c   1.000
_cell.angle_alpha   90.00
_cell.angle_beta   90.00
_cell.angle_gamma   90.00
#
_symmetry.space_group_name_H-M   'P 1'
#
loop_
_entity.id
_entity.type
_entity.pdbx_description
1 polymer ?
#
loop_
_entity_poly.entity_id
_entity_poly.type
_entity_poly.pdbx_seq_one_letter_code
_entity_poly.pdbx_strand_id
1 'polypeptide(L)'
;MNKMDKKQLNELTDKELLNEAKKMKSTQTIDATLIGVLFGILIYSIIAGNFTIFFGILLLYAIYKLANKEKYKREELKNLLKERNLKL
;
A
#
# COMPACT_ATOMS: atom_id res chain seq x y z
N MET A 1 10.40 -16.10 21.36
CA MET A 1 10.85 -14.71 21.12
C MET A 1 10.59 -14.41 19.64
N ASN A 2 9.68 -13.56 19.16
CA ASN A 2 8.63 -12.70 19.73
C ASN A 2 7.38 -12.87 18.86
N LYS A 3 6.23 -13.22 19.45
CA LYS A 3 4.93 -12.93 18.84
C LYS A 3 4.74 -11.42 18.96
N MET A 4 5.20 -10.67 17.97
CA MET A 4 4.53 -9.41 17.65
C MET A 4 3.17 -9.80 17.10
N ASP A 5 2.24 -10.09 18.01
CA ASP A 5 0.85 -10.31 17.69
C ASP A 5 0.40 -9.09 16.89
N LYS A 6 -0.02 -9.35 15.66
CA LYS A 6 -0.83 -8.42 14.88
C LYS A 6 -2.10 -8.22 15.70
N LYS A 7 -2.08 -7.31 16.68
CA LYS A 7 -3.31 -6.83 17.33
C LYS A 7 -4.27 -6.52 16.20
N GLN A 8 -5.43 -7.16 16.23
CA GLN A 8 -6.44 -6.91 15.22
C GLN A 8 -6.80 -5.42 15.28
N LEU A 9 -7.13 -4.78 14.15
CA LEU A 9 -7.43 -3.35 14.12
C LEU A 9 -8.50 -2.97 15.16
N ASN A 10 -9.40 -3.91 15.48
CA ASN A 10 -10.41 -3.78 16.52
C ASN A 10 -9.89 -3.65 17.96
N GLU A 11 -8.72 -4.22 18.26
CA GLU A 11 -8.13 -4.23 19.62
C GLU A 11 -7.29 -2.98 19.91
N LEU A 12 -7.09 -2.11 18.92
CA LEU A 12 -6.34 -0.87 19.07
C LEU A 12 -7.17 0.19 19.80
N THR A 13 -6.51 0.94 20.69
CA THR A 13 -7.08 2.15 21.28
C THR A 13 -7.24 3.26 20.25
N ASP A 14 -8.09 4.26 20.49
CA ASP A 14 -8.35 5.34 19.50
C ASP A 14 -7.08 6.09 19.07
N LYS A 15 -6.13 6.28 20.00
CA LYS A 15 -4.82 6.89 19.70
C LYS A 15 -3.95 6.01 18.79
N GLU A 16 -3.94 4.70 19.04
CA GLU A 16 -3.22 3.73 18.20
C GLU A 16 -3.86 3.59 16.82
N LEU A 17 -5.20 3.59 16.75
CA LEU A 17 -5.98 3.52 15.51
C LEU A 17 -5.68 4.72 14.60
N LEU A 18 -5.66 5.94 15.16
CA LEU A 18 -5.31 7.16 14.42
C LEU A 18 -3.85 7.16 13.96
N ASN A 19 -2.93 6.63 14.78
CA ASN A 19 -1.53 6.52 14.40
C ASN A 19 -1.33 5.53 13.25
N GLU A 20 -1.98 4.36 13.30
CA GLU A 20 -1.97 3.37 12.23
C GLU A 20 -2.56 3.95 10.94
N ALA A 21 -3.62 4.75 11.05
CA ALA A 21 -4.25 5.42 9.92
C ALA A 21 -3.36 6.47 9.26
N LYS A 22 -2.60 7.26 10.04
CA LYS A 22 -1.58 8.19 9.51
C LYS A 22 -0.44 7.45 8.83
N LYS A 23 0.07 6.38 9.44
CA LYS A 23 1.09 5.52 8.82
C LYS A 23 0.61 4.95 7.50
N MET A 24 -0.63 4.44 7.46
CA MET A 24 -1.21 3.86 6.25
C MET A 24 -1.38 4.89 5.12
N LYS A 25 -1.77 6.14 5.44
CA LYS A 25 -1.77 7.24 4.46
C LYS A 25 -0.37 7.52 3.91
N SER A 26 0.64 7.60 4.78
CA SER A 26 2.03 7.82 4.36
C SER A 26 2.55 6.70 3.45
N THR A 27 2.34 5.44 3.84
CA THR A 27 2.70 4.27 3.03
C THR A 27 1.98 4.30 1.68
N GLN A 28 0.71 4.73 1.62
CA GLN A 28 -0.01 4.87 0.36
C GLN A 28 0.64 5.88 -0.59
N THR A 29 1.12 7.02 -0.07
CA THR A 29 1.83 8.01 -0.88
C THR A 29 3.15 7.46 -1.42
N ILE A 30 3.89 6.72 -0.59
CA ILE A 30 5.14 6.06 -1.00
C ILE A 30 4.86 5.00 -2.06
N ASP A 31 3.86 4.15 -1.85
CA ASP A 31 3.45 3.10 -2.79
C ASP A 31 3.04 3.71 -4.14
N ALA A 32 2.26 4.79 -4.13
CA ALA A 32 1.83 5.49 -5.35
C ALA A 32 3.03 6.12 -6.09
N THR A 33 3.97 6.71 -5.35
CA THR A 33 5.21 7.26 -5.92
C THR A 33 6.03 6.14 -6.58
N LEU A 34 6.19 5.01 -5.91
CA LEU A 34 6.93 3.86 -6.44
C LEU A 34 6.24 3.28 -7.69
N ILE A 35 4.91 3.17 -7.69
CA ILE A 35 4.15 2.77 -8.88
C ILE A 35 4.43 3.73 -10.04
N GLY A 36 4.40 5.04 -9.82
CA GLY A 36 4.69 6.04 -10.84
C GLY A 36 6.11 5.91 -11.42
N VAL A 37 7.11 5.69 -10.57
CA VAL A 37 8.49 5.44 -10.98
C VAL A 37 8.60 4.17 -11.82
N LEU A 38 8.00 3.06 -11.36
CA LEU A 38 7.99 1.79 -12.10
C LEU A 38 7.31 1.92 -13.47
N PHE A 39 6.22 2.68 -13.54
CA PHE A 39 5.51 2.94 -14.79
C PHE A 39 6.36 3.81 -15.75
N GLY A 40 7.07 4.80 -15.22
CA GLY A 40 8.02 5.59 -16.01
C GLY A 40 9.15 4.74 -16.59
N ILE A 41 9.73 3.84 -15.78
CA ILE A 41 10.75 2.88 -16.22
C ILE A 41 10.20 1.95 -17.31
N LEU A 42 8.95 1.50 -17.17
CA LEU A 42 8.27 0.65 -18.15
C LEU A 42 8.19 1.34 -19.52
N ILE A 43 7.70 2.59 -19.57
CA ILE A 43 7.57 3.37 -20.80
C ILE A 43 8.96 3.67 -21.39
N TYR A 44 9.91 4.11 -20.58
CA TYR A 44 11.27 4.39 -21.02
C TYR A 44 11.94 3.16 -21.66
N SER A 45 11.76 1.99 -21.05
CA SER A 45 12.33 0.74 -21.55
C SER A 45 11.77 0.34 -22.92
N ILE A 46 10.48 0.58 -23.15
CA ILE A 46 9.82 0.34 -24.45
C ILE A 46 10.40 1.27 -25.52
N ILE A 47 10.52 2.57 -25.22
CA ILE A 47 11.04 3.57 -26.18
C ILE A 47 12.53 3.34 -26.47
N ALA A 48 13.32 2.99 -25.45
CA ALA A 48 14.75 2.76 -25.58
C ALA A 48 15.10 1.45 -26.31
N GLY A 49 14.11 0.61 -26.65
CA GLY A 49 14.32 -0.66 -27.36
C GLY A 49 14.90 -1.79 -26.49
N ASN A 50 15.08 -1.56 -25.19
CA ASN A 50 15.64 -2.54 -24.23
C ASN A 50 14.54 -3.34 -23.51
N PHE A 51 13.32 -3.35 -24.05
CA PHE A 51 12.17 -3.96 -23.41
C PHE A 51 12.12 -5.48 -23.60
N THR A 52 12.36 -6.22 -22.52
CA THR A 52 12.14 -7.66 -22.47
C THR A 52 10.75 -7.96 -21.93
N ILE A 53 9.94 -8.75 -22.65
CA ILE A 53 8.59 -9.18 -22.22
C ILE A 53 8.59 -9.75 -20.79
N PHE A 54 9.60 -10.54 -20.43
CA PHE A 54 9.76 -11.07 -19.07
C PHE A 54 9.87 -9.97 -18.01
N PHE A 55 10.69 -8.94 -18.28
CA PHE A 55 10.86 -7.81 -17.36
C PHE A 55 9.58 -6.97 -17.28
N GLY A 56 8.90 -6.74 -18.41
CA GLY A 56 7.63 -6.03 -18.45
C GLY A 56 6.53 -6.71 -17.62
N ILE A 57 6.38 -8.03 -17.74
CA ILE A 57 5.41 -8.82 -16.96
C ILE A 57 5.76 -8.77 -15.47
N LEU A 58 7.04 -8.92 -15.11
CA LEU A 58 7.51 -8.84 -13.73
C LEU A 58 7.23 -7.45 -13.12
N LEU A 59 7.49 -6.40 -13.88
CA LEU A 59 7.26 -5.01 -13.45
C LEU A 59 5.75 -4.73 -13.28
N LEU A 60 4.93 -5.21 -14.21
CA LEU A 60 3.47 -5.10 -14.14
C LEU A 60 2.91 -5.86 -12.93
N TYR A 61 3.43 -7.05 -12.64
CA TYR A 61 3.08 -7.80 -11.45
C TYR A 61 3.47 -7.06 -10.17
N ALA A 62 4.66 -6.43 -10.13
CA ALA A 62 5.10 -5.63 -8.99
C ALA A 62 4.15 -4.43 -8.74
N ILE A 63 3.74 -3.73 -9.80
CA ILE A 63 2.77 -2.63 -9.72
C ILE A 63 1.42 -3.14 -9.20
N TYR A 64 0.90 -4.23 -9.76
CA TYR A 64 -0.36 -4.84 -9.32
C TYR A 64 -0.31 -5.26 -7.85
N LYS A 65 0.78 -5.90 -7.43
CA LYS A 65 0.97 -6.34 -6.05
C LYS A 65 1.03 -5.14 -5.09
N LEU A 66 1.73 -4.08 -5.46
CA LEU A 66 1.85 -2.88 -4.63
C LEU A 66 0.51 -2.14 -4.50
N ALA A 67 -0.24 -2.03 -5.60
CA ALA A 67 -1.56 -1.41 -5.61
C ALA A 67 -2.56 -2.18 -4.71
N ASN A 68 -2.49 -3.51 -4.68
CA ASN A 68 -3.44 -4.36 -3.96
C ASN A 68 -3.02 -4.75 -2.53
N LYS A 69 -1.76 -4.52 -2.14
CA LYS A 69 -1.16 -4.99 -0.88
C LYS A 69 -2.01 -4.76 0.38
N GLU A 70 -2.63 -3.58 0.49
CA GLU A 70 -3.29 -3.14 1.72
C GLU A 70 -4.78 -2.80 1.51
N LYS A 71 -5.41 -3.27 0.42
CA LYS A 71 -6.78 -2.88 0.08
C LYS A 71 -7.79 -3.25 1.18
N TYR A 72 -7.75 -4.49 1.66
CA TYR A 72 -8.64 -4.98 2.71
C TYR A 72 -8.38 -4.30 4.06
N LYS A 73 -7.11 -4.21 4.48
CA LYS A 73 -6.70 -3.55 5.73
C LYS A 73 -7.09 -2.06 5.74
N ARG A 74 -7.01 -1.40 4.58
CA ARG A 74 -7.48 0.00 4.40
C ARG A 74 -8.97 0.15 4.63
N GLU A 75 -9.76 -0.76 4.06
CA GLU A 75 -11.22 -0.73 4.17
C GLU A 75 -11.68 -1.00 5.61
N GLU A 76 -11.09 -2.01 6.24
CA GLU A 76 -11.33 -2.34 7.65
C GLU A 76 -10.98 -1.17 8.58
N LEU A 77 -9.78 -0.60 8.45
CA LEU A 77 -9.36 0.56 9.27
C LEU A 77 -10.29 1.77 9.06
N LYS A 78 -10.73 2.01 7.82
CA LYS A 78 -11.64 3.12 7.50
C LYS A 78 -13.04 2.91 8.08
N ASN A 79 -13.53 1.68 8.09
CA ASN A 79 -14.81 1.34 8.71
C ASN A 79 -14.77 1.52 10.22
N LEU A 80 -13.69 1.08 10.88
CA LEU A 80 -13.51 1.23 12.32
C LEU A 80 -13.37 2.70 12.76
N LEU A 81 -12.65 3.52 11.99
CA LEU A 81 -12.58 4.96 12.24
C LEU A 81 -13.95 5.63 12.13
N LYS A 82 -14.79 5.23 11.16
CA LYS A 82 -16.16 5.74 11.02
C LYS A 82 -17.06 5.30 12.16
N GLU A 83 -17.01 4.03 12.54
CA GLU A 83 -17.82 3.45 13.62
C GLU A 83 -17.54 4.16 14.95
N ARG A 84 -16.27 4.48 15.23
CA ARG A 84 -15.85 5.21 16.43
C ARG A 84 -15.91 6.73 16.31
N ASN A 85 -16.46 7.27 15.22
CA ASN A 85 -16.53 8.72 14.94
C ASN A 85 -15.17 9.45 15.01
N LEU A 86 -14.08 8.74 14.72
CA LEU A 86 -12.72 9.27 14.73
C LEU A 86 -12.40 9.86 13.35
N LYS A 87 -12.29 11.19 13.27
CA LYS A 87 -11.80 11.87 12.07
C LYS A 87 -10.27 11.74 11.97
N LEU A 88 -9.83 11.50 10.74
CA LEU A 88 -8.45 11.23 10.36
C LEU A 88 -7.77 12.47 9.79
#